data_AF-A0A8H6C2M4-F1
#
_entry.id   AF-A0A8H6C2M4-F1
#
_cell.length_a   1.000
_cell.length_b   1.000
_cell.length_c   1.000
_cell.angle_alpha   90.00
_cell.angle_beta   90.00
_cell.angle_gamma   90.00
#
_symmetry.space_group_name_H-M   'P 1'
#
loop_
_entity.id
_entity.type
_entity.pdbx_description
1 polymer ?
#
loop_
_entity_poly.entity_id
_entity_poly.type
_entity_poly.pdbx_seq_one_letter_code
_entity_poly.pdbx_strand_id
1 'polypeptide(L)'
;MSTNNSTQQQDELDQIKSKIQDNLISSGNYDIINKQLKLQLYESGWYDKVSQIASRELMDHQQEVNSSNSNSSNSNKKNELTFDQLFAFVKPKAEELVPNEVKQDILNRITKYLDDIIQ
;
A
#
# COMPACT_ATOMS: atom_id res chain seq x y z
N MET A 1 36.22 8.93 9.32
CA MET A 1 35.99 7.89 8.29
C MET A 1 35.29 6.72 8.97
N SER A 2 33.96 6.68 9.00
CA SER A 2 33.20 5.58 9.65
C SER A 2 31.90 5.21 8.92
N THR A 3 31.73 5.60 7.65
CA THR A 3 30.47 5.39 6.91
C THR A 3 30.41 4.08 6.10
N ASN A 4 31.51 3.33 5.96
CA ASN A 4 31.54 2.16 5.07
C ASN A 4 30.88 0.90 5.64
N ASN A 5 30.80 0.75 6.96
CA ASN A 5 30.32 -0.50 7.59
C ASN A 5 28.79 -0.61 7.56
N SER A 6 28.07 0.51 7.67
CA SER A 6 26.60 0.55 7.62
C SER A 6 26.06 0.26 6.21
N THR A 7 26.75 0.73 5.17
CA THR A 7 26.34 0.51 3.77
C THR A 7 26.51 -0.96 3.36
N GLN A 8 27.61 -1.60 3.76
CA GLN A 8 27.82 -3.04 3.48
C GLN A 8 26.77 -3.94 4.14
N GLN A 9 26.39 -3.65 5.38
CA GLN A 9 25.33 -4.41 6.07
C GLN A 9 23.96 -4.22 5.41
N GLN A 10 23.68 -3.02 4.91
CA GLN A 10 22.44 -2.73 4.19
C GLN A 10 22.39 -3.50 2.85
N ASP A 11 23.48 -3.51 2.11
CA ASP A 11 23.59 -4.24 0.83
C ASP A 11 23.43 -5.76 1.02
N GLU A 12 24.01 -6.32 2.09
CA GLU A 12 23.84 -7.75 2.45
C GLU A 12 22.38 -8.06 2.83
N LEU A 13 21.74 -7.19 3.62
CA LEU A 13 20.32 -7.31 3.99
C LEU A 13 19.42 -7.26 2.76
N ASP A 14 19.69 -6.37 1.82
CA ASP A 14 18.88 -6.23 0.62
C ASP A 14 19.09 -7.40 -0.36
N GLN A 15 20.30 -7.96 -0.43
CA GLN A 15 20.52 -9.23 -1.14
C GLN A 15 19.78 -10.41 -0.50
N ILE A 16 19.77 -10.50 0.83
CA ILE A 16 19.02 -11.55 1.54
C ILE A 16 17.52 -11.40 1.28
N LYS A 17 16.98 -10.18 1.36
CA LYS A 17 15.57 -9.90 1.03
C LYS A 17 15.23 -10.29 -0.40
N SER A 18 16.09 -9.97 -1.36
CA SER A 18 15.88 -10.33 -2.76
C SER A 18 15.81 -11.85 -2.92
N LYS A 19 16.75 -12.59 -2.34
CA LYS A 19 16.76 -14.06 -2.39
C LYS A 19 15.51 -14.67 -1.77
N ILE A 20 15.08 -14.11 -0.63
CA ILE A 20 13.83 -14.50 0.04
C ILE A 20 12.63 -14.31 -0.89
N GLN A 21 12.53 -13.14 -1.52
CA GLN A 21 11.44 -12.80 -2.42
C GLN A 21 11.42 -13.73 -3.64
N ASP A 22 12.58 -13.98 -4.25
CA ASP A 22 12.73 -14.89 -5.39
C ASP A 22 12.32 -16.33 -5.03
N ASN A 23 12.66 -16.77 -3.83
CA ASN A 23 12.28 -18.09 -3.33
C ASN A 23 10.77 -18.18 -3.05
N LEU A 24 10.18 -17.16 -2.43
CA LEU A 24 8.73 -17.08 -2.22
C LEU A 24 7.96 -17.11 -3.54
N ILE A 25 8.47 -16.44 -4.58
CA ILE A 25 7.85 -16.44 -5.91
C ILE A 25 8.02 -17.80 -6.60
N SER A 26 9.23 -18.34 -6.66
CA SER A 26 9.52 -19.61 -7.35
C SER A 26 8.85 -20.83 -6.69
N SER A 27 8.67 -20.79 -5.36
CA SER A 27 7.91 -21.82 -4.62
C SER A 27 6.39 -21.69 -4.75
N GLY A 28 5.89 -20.61 -5.35
CA GLY A 28 4.45 -20.30 -5.43
C GLY A 28 3.84 -19.84 -4.11
N ASN A 29 4.61 -19.77 -3.02
CA ASN A 29 4.15 -19.33 -1.72
C ASN A 29 3.72 -17.85 -1.72
N TYR A 30 4.38 -17.02 -2.53
CA TYR A 30 3.98 -15.63 -2.73
C TYR A 30 2.53 -15.52 -3.23
N ASP A 31 2.15 -16.34 -4.21
CA ASP A 31 0.78 -16.33 -4.76
C ASP A 31 -0.25 -16.79 -3.73
N ILE A 32 0.10 -17.76 -2.89
CA ILE A 32 -0.75 -18.25 -1.81
C ILE A 32 -0.98 -17.14 -0.78
N ILE A 33 0.10 -16.50 -0.30
CA ILE A 33 0.03 -15.40 0.66
C ILE A 33 -0.76 -14.22 0.09
N ASN A 34 -0.51 -13.87 -1.18
CA ASN A 34 -1.20 -12.77 -1.86
C ASN A 34 -2.70 -13.04 -2.02
N LYS A 35 -3.08 -14.27 -2.42
CA LYS A 35 -4.50 -14.67 -2.51
C LYS A 35 -5.18 -14.61 -1.13
N GLN A 36 -4.52 -15.12 -0.10
CA GLN A 36 -5.05 -15.10 1.27
C GLN A 36 -5.23 -13.68 1.78
N LEU A 37 -4.23 -12.81 1.58
CA LEU A 37 -4.31 -11.40 1.96
C LEU A 37 -5.48 -10.71 1.27
N LYS A 38 -5.62 -10.88 -0.06
CA LYS A 38 -6.75 -10.31 -0.82
C LYS A 38 -8.09 -10.80 -0.30
N LEU A 39 -8.21 -12.09 0.01
CA LEU A 39 -9.43 -12.67 0.57
C LEU A 39 -9.77 -12.09 1.94
N GLN A 40 -8.80 -11.99 2.85
CA GLN A 40 -9.00 -11.40 4.18
C GLN A 40 -9.34 -9.90 4.12
N LEU A 41 -8.71 -9.14 3.22
CA LEU A 41 -9.05 -7.74 3.00
C LEU A 41 -10.46 -7.59 2.41
N TYR A 42 -10.87 -8.51 1.53
CA TYR A 42 -12.23 -8.56 1.01
C TYR A 42 -13.26 -8.85 2.10
N GLU A 43 -13.05 -9.92 2.88
CA GLU A 43 -13.97 -10.34 3.94
C GLU A 43 -14.07 -9.32 5.09
N SER A 44 -13.00 -8.56 5.36
CA SER A 44 -13.01 -7.48 6.37
C SER A 44 -13.67 -6.17 5.89
N GLY A 45 -14.15 -6.13 4.64
CA GLY A 45 -14.72 -4.95 4.02
C GLY A 45 -13.70 -3.83 3.79
N TRP A 46 -12.40 -4.15 3.76
CA TRP A 46 -11.34 -3.16 3.59
C TRP A 46 -11.45 -2.44 2.24
N TYR A 47 -11.72 -3.20 1.16
CA TYR A 47 -11.88 -2.61 -0.19
C TYR A 47 -13.01 -1.58 -0.23
N ASP A 48 -14.15 -1.88 0.41
CA ASP A 48 -15.28 -0.96 0.46
C ASP A 48 -14.94 0.30 1.26
N LYS A 49 -14.28 0.16 2.41
CA LYS A 49 -13.84 1.31 3.23
C LYS A 49 -12.85 2.20 2.48
N VAL A 50 -11.87 1.60 1.79
CA VAL A 50 -10.89 2.35 0.99
C VAL A 50 -11.56 3.05 -0.18
N SER A 51 -12.49 2.36 -0.87
CA SER A 51 -13.27 2.96 -1.95
C SER A 51 -14.11 4.14 -1.45
N GLN A 52 -14.76 4.02 -0.30
CA GLN A 52 -15.53 5.11 0.31
C GLN A 52 -14.65 6.32 0.65
N ILE A 53 -13.44 6.10 1.19
CA ILE A 53 -12.50 7.20 1.47
C ILE A 53 -12.10 7.90 0.18
N ALA A 54 -11.77 7.15 -0.87
CA ALA A 54 -11.39 7.72 -2.16
C ALA A 54 -12.55 8.51 -2.79
N SER A 55 -13.77 7.96 -2.76
CA SER A 55 -14.96 8.63 -3.26
C SER A 55 -15.30 9.90 -2.47
N ARG A 56 -15.13 9.89 -1.13
CA ARG A 56 -15.36 11.07 -0.31
C ARG A 56 -14.38 12.19 -0.65
N GLU A 57 -13.10 11.87 -0.76
CA GLU A 57 -12.06 12.84 -1.12
C GLU A 57 -12.33 13.47 -2.50
N LEU A 58 -12.77 12.68 -3.46
CA LEU A 58 -13.19 13.17 -4.78
C LEU A 58 -14.39 14.11 -4.70
N MET A 59 -15.40 13.78 -3.89
CA MET A 59 -16.61 14.60 -3.73
C MET A 59 -16.31 15.92 -3.00
N ASP A 60 -15.48 15.88 -1.96
CA ASP A 60 -15.10 17.06 -1.17
C ASP A 60 -14.36 18.06 -2.07
N HIS A 61 -13.38 17.60 -2.87
CA HIS A 61 -12.69 18.44 -3.83
C HIS A 61 -13.59 18.98 -4.95
N GLN A 62 -14.56 18.19 -5.44
CA GLN A 62 -15.53 18.68 -6.43
C GLN A 62 -16.44 19.78 -5.87
N GLN A 63 -16.84 19.69 -4.60
CA GLN A 63 -17.67 20.72 -3.95
C GLN A 63 -16.91 22.02 -3.70
N GLU A 64 -15.64 21.94 -3.29
CA GLU A 64 -14.77 23.12 -3.11
C GLU A 64 -14.56 23.89 -4.42
N VAL A 65 -14.32 23.18 -5.52
CA VAL A 65 -14.11 23.79 -6.85
C VAL A 65 -15.38 24.45 -7.36
N ASN A 66 -16.55 23.84 -7.16
CA ASN A 66 -17.83 24.40 -7.59
C ASN A 66 -18.27 25.61 -6.76
N SER A 67 -17.95 25.64 -5.46
CA SER A 67 -18.29 26.77 -4.57
C SER A 67 -17.42 28.01 -4.82
N SER A 68 -16.20 27.81 -5.31
CA SER A 68 -15.23 28.89 -5.53
C SER A 68 -15.36 29.59 -6.90
N ASN A 69 -16.19 29.05 -7.81
CA ASN A 69 -16.26 29.47 -9.21
C ASN A 69 -17.40 30.45 -9.56
N SER A 70 -18.13 30.98 -8.57
CA SER A 70 -19.27 31.88 -8.87
C SER A 70 -18.88 33.25 -9.43
N ASN A 71 -17.61 33.68 -9.36
CA ASN A 71 -17.19 35.04 -9.76
C ASN A 71 -15.84 35.08 -10.51
N SER A 72 -15.62 34.35 -11.61
CA SER A 72 -14.60 34.77 -12.60
C SER A 72 -14.71 34.03 -13.93
N SER A 73 -15.19 34.73 -14.96
CA SER A 73 -14.95 34.37 -16.36
C SER A 73 -13.46 34.52 -16.67
N ASN A 74 -12.69 33.43 -16.63
CA ASN A 74 -11.53 33.21 -17.50
C ASN A 74 -10.95 31.80 -17.29
N SER A 75 -11.09 30.98 -18.32
CA SER A 75 -10.23 29.85 -18.72
C SER A 75 -9.06 29.50 -17.78
N ASN A 76 -9.23 28.44 -16.97
CA ASN A 76 -8.20 27.42 -16.70
C ASN A 76 -8.83 26.29 -15.88
N LYS A 77 -9.47 25.38 -16.60
CA LYS A 77 -10.07 24.12 -16.15
C LYS A 77 -8.95 23.16 -15.71
N LYS A 78 -8.39 23.36 -14.51
CA LYS A 78 -7.19 22.62 -14.05
C LYS A 78 -7.14 22.29 -12.55
N ASN A 79 -8.28 22.30 -11.86
CA ASN A 79 -8.39 21.84 -10.47
C ASN A 79 -9.19 20.54 -10.38
N GLU A 80 -8.99 19.62 -11.33
CA GLU A 80 -9.45 18.25 -11.16
C GLU A 80 -8.39 17.48 -10.36
N LEU A 81 -8.79 16.84 -9.27
CA LEU A 81 -7.92 16.01 -8.44
C LEU A 81 -7.30 14.90 -9.31
N THR A 82 -5.98 14.82 -9.36
CA THR A 82 -5.31 13.76 -10.14
C THR A 82 -5.29 12.44 -9.39
N PHE A 83 -5.14 11.33 -10.12
CA PHE A 83 -4.98 10.00 -9.49
C PHE A 83 -3.83 9.98 -8.49
N ASP A 84 -2.68 10.58 -8.81
CA ASP A 84 -1.51 10.59 -7.94
C ASP A 84 -1.77 11.33 -6.61
N GLN A 85 -2.53 12.43 -6.66
CA GLN A 85 -2.93 13.18 -5.48
C GLN A 85 -3.89 12.38 -4.61
N LEU A 86 -4.90 11.76 -5.24
CA LEU A 86 -5.84 10.88 -4.56
C LEU A 86 -5.12 9.67 -3.94
N PHE A 87 -4.22 9.04 -4.67
CA PHE A 87 -3.45 7.90 -4.21
C PHE A 87 -2.56 8.27 -3.01
N ALA A 88 -1.86 9.42 -3.08
CA ALA A 88 -1.03 9.90 -1.99
C ALA A 88 -1.83 10.15 -0.70
N PHE A 89 -3.09 10.58 -0.82
CA PHE A 89 -3.99 10.76 0.32
C PHE A 89 -4.57 9.44 0.84
N VAL A 90 -5.02 8.56 -0.06
CA VAL A 90 -5.71 7.31 0.30
C VAL A 90 -4.73 6.28 0.83
N LYS A 91 -3.52 6.19 0.29
CA LYS A 91 -2.50 5.19 0.66
C LYS A 91 -2.27 5.06 2.17
N PRO A 92 -1.90 6.12 2.93
CA PRO A 92 -1.63 5.99 4.36
C PRO A 92 -2.87 5.54 5.15
N LYS A 93 -4.07 6.01 4.77
CA LYS A 93 -5.34 5.61 5.40
C LYS A 93 -5.68 4.15 5.10
N ALA A 94 -5.41 3.72 3.87
CA ALA A 94 -5.62 2.34 3.44
C ALA A 94 -4.68 1.39 4.20
N GLU A 95 -3.42 1.77 4.42
CA GLU A 95 -2.47 1.01 5.24
C GLU A 95 -2.91 0.92 6.71
N GLU A 96 -3.44 2.01 7.28
CA GLU A 96 -3.95 2.04 8.66
C GLU A 96 -5.24 1.22 8.84
N LEU A 97 -6.09 1.15 7.81
CA LEU A 97 -7.34 0.41 7.84
C LEU A 97 -7.17 -1.11 7.78
N VAL A 98 -5.98 -1.62 7.49
CA VAL A 98 -5.72 -3.05 7.48
C VAL A 98 -5.91 -3.60 8.90
N PRO A 99 -6.83 -4.57 9.12
CA PRO A 99 -7.03 -5.13 10.45
C PRO A 99 -5.75 -5.75 11.00
N ASN A 100 -5.50 -5.56 12.29
CA ASN A 100 -4.30 -6.09 12.94
C ASN A 100 -4.24 -7.61 12.85
N GLU A 101 -5.39 -8.28 12.91
CA GLU A 101 -5.51 -9.73 12.81
C GLU A 101 -5.01 -10.22 11.44
N VAL A 102 -5.39 -9.53 10.36
CA VAL A 102 -4.95 -9.83 8.98
C VAL A 102 -3.45 -9.59 8.85
N LYS A 103 -2.94 -8.47 9.37
CA LYS A 103 -1.51 -8.16 9.35
C LYS A 103 -0.69 -9.22 10.09
N GLN A 104 -1.14 -9.66 11.27
CA GLN A 104 -0.45 -10.67 12.07
C GLN A 104 -0.51 -12.05 11.42
N ASP A 105 -1.65 -12.48 10.87
CA ASP A 105 -1.77 -13.77 10.18
C ASP A 105 -0.83 -13.85 8.96
N ILE A 106 -0.80 -12.79 8.15
CA ILE A 106 0.07 -12.73 6.97
C ILE A 106 1.56 -12.66 7.37
N LEU A 107 1.92 -11.89 8.40
CA LEU A 107 3.28 -11.86 8.92
C LEU A 107 3.72 -13.23 9.44
N ASN A 108 2.89 -13.89 10.26
CA ASN A 108 3.19 -15.21 10.78
C ASN A 108 3.40 -16.24 9.67
N ARG A 109 2.61 -16.17 8.59
CA ARG A 109 2.82 -17.02 7.41
C ARG A 109 4.14 -16.73 6.73
N ILE A 110 4.45 -15.46 6.46
CA ILE A 110 5.74 -15.08 5.87
C ILE A 110 6.88 -15.61 6.75
N THR A 111 6.87 -15.34 8.06
CA THR A 111 7.89 -15.83 8.99
C THR A 111 8.03 -17.35 8.94
N LYS A 112 6.91 -18.09 9.00
CA LYS A 112 6.94 -19.55 8.90
C LYS A 112 7.60 -20.04 7.60
N TYR A 113 7.31 -19.40 6.47
CA TYR A 113 7.97 -19.73 5.22
C TYR A 113 9.45 -19.40 5.22
N LEU A 114 9.85 -18.29 5.86
CA LEU A 114 11.27 -17.95 6.00
C LEU A 114 12.01 -18.93 6.89
N ASP A 115 11.40 -19.36 7.99
CA ASP A 115 11.95 -20.37 8.90
C ASP A 115 12.11 -21.72 8.20
N ASP A 116 11.19 -22.08 7.30
CA ASP A 116 11.31 -23.30 6.48
C ASP A 116 12.44 -23.22 5.42
N ILE A 117 12.84 -22.00 5.02
CA ILE A 117 13.86 -21.76 3.98
C ILE A 117 15.26 -21.52 4.57
N ILE A 118 15.34 -20.83 5.71
CA ILE A 118 16.59 -20.47 6.39
C ILE A 118 16.88 -21.55 7.45
N GLN A 119 17.66 -22.55 7.07
CA GLN A 119 18.33 -23.47 8.01
C GLN A 119 19.70 -22.93 8.45
#